data_AF-A0A936LIE8-F1
#
_entry.id   AF-A0A936LIE8-F1
#
_cell.length_a   1.000
_cell.length_b   1.000
_cell.length_c   1.000
_cell.angle_alpha   90.00
_cell.angle_beta   90.00
_cell.angle_gamma   90.00
#
_symmetry.space_group_name_H-M   'P 1'
#
loop_
_entity.id
_entity.type
_entity.pdbx_description
1 polymer ?
#
loop_
_entity_poly.entity_id
_entity_poly.type
_entity_poly.pdbx_seq_one_letter_code
_entity_poly.pdbx_strand_id
1 'polypeptide(L)'
;MSFPQSAQCLFALLLPLLLLACNGQNDAPQPANQSNGSAGGSNPATAYREVRVENGGSVAGRVLYRGSPPNLPEFEPTADQESCGGAKLNQRLKIGPGGGVAEAIVYLENVPQGKPMGELRGGGTSITQVGCTYQPHVLVVPVGAAVAVRNDDELPHNVRAERDANGAMVLNRTQPRSGVTDTLRAQAPGLIAVTCDYHPWMSAYILGVQHPYYAITDSNGAFSIADVPPGTYTLRLWHNGVMQRPKRDTEGRLVGYRYDKPTELQQRVAVEPGKNAEATFTLPEVKP
;
A
#
# COMPACT_ATOMS: atom_id res chain seq x y z
N MET A 1 49.60 -42.53 32.86
CA MET A 1 50.31 -41.46 33.59
C MET A 1 49.52 -40.19 33.33
N SER A 2 48.46 -39.95 34.12
CA SER A 2 48.46 -39.20 35.40
C SER A 2 48.12 -37.73 35.17
N PHE A 3 46.90 -37.33 35.58
CA PHE A 3 46.55 -35.95 35.93
C PHE A 3 47.43 -35.43 37.09
N PRO A 4 47.57 -34.11 37.27
CA PRO A 4 46.77 -33.40 38.28
C PRO A 4 46.25 -32.04 37.78
N GLN A 5 45.09 -31.52 38.17
CA GLN A 5 44.57 -31.07 39.47
C GLN A 5 45.09 -29.69 39.96
N SER A 6 44.19 -28.70 39.83
CA SER A 6 43.75 -27.69 40.82
C SER A 6 44.73 -26.73 41.51
N ALA A 7 44.43 -25.43 41.40
CA ALA A 7 44.35 -24.52 42.55
C ALA A 7 43.46 -23.30 42.23
N GLN A 8 42.36 -23.17 42.99
CA GLN A 8 41.57 -21.95 43.12
C GLN A 8 42.19 -21.09 44.23
N CYS A 9 42.15 -19.76 44.09
CA CYS A 9 42.12 -18.83 45.23
C CYS A 9 41.28 -17.60 44.87
N LEU A 10 40.13 -17.48 45.55
CA LEU A 10 39.37 -16.24 45.73
C LEU A 10 40.18 -15.25 46.58
N PHE A 11 40.14 -13.96 46.25
CA PHE A 11 40.06 -12.90 47.27
C PHE A 11 39.34 -11.68 46.68
N ALA A 12 38.20 -11.36 47.27
CA ALA A 12 37.50 -10.10 47.11
C ALA A 12 38.17 -9.03 47.99
N LEU A 13 38.14 -7.75 47.59
CA LEU A 13 37.97 -6.59 48.48
C LEU A 13 37.80 -5.27 47.70
N LEU A 14 37.13 -4.34 48.38
CA LEU A 14 36.39 -3.17 47.92
C LEU A 14 37.23 -1.91 47.61
N LEU A 15 36.60 -1.00 46.84
CA LEU A 15 36.83 0.45 46.59
C LEU A 15 37.49 1.26 47.75
N PRO A 16 38.17 2.42 47.52
CA PRO A 16 37.55 3.62 46.90
C PRO A 16 38.44 4.61 46.10
N LEU A 17 37.71 5.53 45.45
CA LEU A 17 38.03 6.87 44.88
C LEU A 17 39.30 7.58 45.38
N LEU A 18 40.08 8.18 44.45
CA LEU A 18 40.60 9.56 44.59
C LEU A 18 41.07 10.15 43.24
N LEU A 19 40.74 11.43 43.06
CA LEU A 19 40.86 12.27 41.88
C LEU A 19 42.30 12.66 41.54
N LEU A 20 42.63 12.74 40.25
CA LEU A 20 43.58 13.75 39.74
C LEU A 20 43.15 14.25 38.35
N ALA A 21 42.93 15.55 38.26
CA ALA A 21 42.60 16.29 37.06
C ALA A 21 43.87 16.62 36.25
N CYS A 22 43.74 16.64 34.92
CA CYS A 22 44.56 17.49 34.05
C CYS A 22 43.69 18.02 32.90
N ASN A 23 43.59 19.35 32.85
CA ASN A 23 43.02 20.19 31.80
C ASN A 23 43.75 20.01 30.46
N GLY A 24 43.02 20.17 29.36
CA GLY A 24 43.57 20.30 28.01
C GLY A 24 42.49 20.69 27.01
N GLN A 25 42.10 21.97 27.02
CA GLN A 25 41.24 22.62 26.02
C GLN A 25 41.93 22.66 24.65
N ASN A 26 41.23 22.20 23.61
CA ASN A 26 41.52 22.54 22.23
C ASN A 26 40.32 23.29 21.65
N ASP A 27 40.46 24.61 21.58
CA ASP A 27 39.52 25.51 20.93
C ASP A 27 39.66 25.41 19.41
N ALA A 28 38.56 25.11 18.72
CA ALA A 28 38.41 25.32 17.28
C ALA A 28 37.26 26.32 17.04
N PRO A 29 37.41 27.31 16.13
CA PRO A 29 36.54 28.48 16.08
C PRO A 29 35.25 28.22 15.30
N GLN A 30 34.12 28.62 15.88
CA GLN A 30 32.84 28.75 15.16
C GLN A 30 32.79 30.05 14.36
N PRO A 31 32.33 30.03 13.10
CA PRO A 31 31.75 31.21 12.48
C PRO A 31 30.23 31.25 12.69
N ALA A 32 29.76 32.40 13.18
CA ALA A 32 28.35 32.78 13.18
C ALA A 32 27.91 33.26 11.79
N ASN A 33 26.70 32.90 11.33
CA ASN A 33 25.55 33.81 11.25
C ASN A 33 24.35 33.19 10.48
N GLN A 34 23.20 33.29 11.13
CA GLN A 34 21.79 33.28 10.69
C GLN A 34 21.39 32.92 9.24
N SER A 35 20.44 32.00 9.13
CA SER A 35 19.19 32.27 8.40
C SER A 35 18.02 31.48 8.98
N ASN A 36 16.89 32.17 9.16
CA ASN A 36 15.62 31.64 9.66
C ASN A 36 15.11 30.51 8.75
N GLY A 37 15.28 29.25 9.19
CA GLY A 37 14.50 28.12 8.70
C GLY A 37 13.25 27.98 9.57
N SER A 38 12.11 28.44 9.08
CA SER A 38 10.82 28.06 9.64
C SER A 38 10.71 26.54 9.56
N ALA A 39 10.88 25.89 10.71
CA ALA A 39 10.56 24.50 10.88
C ALA A 39 9.06 24.35 10.59
N GLY A 40 8.74 23.79 9.43
CA GLY A 40 7.42 23.27 9.12
C GLY A 40 7.12 22.16 10.11
N GLY A 41 6.51 22.54 11.24
CA GLY A 41 6.04 21.60 12.24
C GLY A 41 5.03 20.68 11.57
N SER A 42 5.41 19.40 11.44
CA SER A 42 4.47 18.32 11.20
C SER A 42 3.55 18.23 12.42
N ASN A 43 2.47 18.98 12.36
CA ASN A 43 1.38 18.89 13.32
C ASN A 43 0.87 17.44 13.27
N PRO A 44 0.72 16.74 14.41
CA PRO A 44 0.13 15.40 14.41
C PRO A 44 -1.21 15.47 13.68
N ALA A 45 -1.36 14.65 12.63
CA ALA A 45 -2.56 14.62 11.80
C ALA A 45 -3.78 14.52 12.70
N THR A 46 -4.55 15.61 12.76
CA THR A 46 -5.75 15.67 13.59
C THR A 46 -6.73 14.64 13.02
N ALA A 47 -7.32 13.81 13.88
CA ALA A 47 -8.29 12.79 13.45
C ALA A 47 -9.41 13.43 12.62
N TYR A 48 -9.84 12.75 11.55
CA TYR A 48 -10.90 13.21 10.66
C TYR A 48 -12.18 13.51 11.42
N ARG A 49 -12.75 14.70 11.20
CA ARG A 49 -14.01 15.13 11.84
C ARG A 49 -15.19 15.01 10.88
N GLU A 50 -16.17 14.19 11.23
CA GLU A 50 -17.42 14.11 10.49
C GLU A 50 -18.28 15.34 10.77
N VAL A 51 -18.70 16.00 9.70
CA VAL A 51 -19.57 17.18 9.70
C VAL A 51 -20.53 17.07 8.53
N ARG A 52 -21.67 17.77 8.63
CA ARG A 52 -22.50 18.03 7.46
C ARG A 52 -21.73 18.92 6.48
N VAL A 53 -21.64 18.50 5.22
CA VAL A 53 -20.99 19.30 4.17
C VAL A 53 -22.03 20.24 3.57
N GLU A 54 -21.96 21.51 3.93
CA GLU A 54 -22.81 22.55 3.32
C GLU A 54 -22.24 22.95 1.96
N ASN A 55 -23.09 22.98 0.93
CA ASN A 55 -22.71 23.30 -0.46
C ASN A 55 -21.50 22.49 -0.96
N GLY A 56 -21.46 21.20 -0.64
CA GLY A 56 -20.42 20.30 -1.14
C GLY A 56 -20.39 20.27 -2.66
N GLY A 57 -19.19 20.37 -3.24
CA GLY A 57 -18.97 20.13 -4.66
C GLY A 57 -18.61 18.68 -4.93
N SER A 58 -18.17 18.40 -6.16
CA SER A 58 -17.64 17.09 -6.53
C SER A 58 -16.32 17.18 -7.28
N VAL A 59 -15.54 16.10 -7.27
CA VAL A 59 -14.39 15.91 -8.16
C VAL A 59 -14.65 14.68 -9.03
N ALA A 60 -14.68 14.84 -10.34
CA ALA A 60 -14.94 13.75 -11.27
C ALA A 60 -14.00 13.78 -12.47
N GLY A 61 -13.86 12.65 -13.15
CA GLY A 61 -13.11 12.59 -14.40
C GLY A 61 -12.69 11.19 -14.75
N ARG A 62 -11.54 11.07 -15.42
CA ARG A 62 -11.08 9.81 -16.01
C ARG A 62 -9.61 9.53 -15.73
N VAL A 63 -9.28 8.25 -15.66
CA VAL A 63 -7.92 7.73 -15.72
C VAL A 63 -7.73 7.05 -17.05
N LEU A 64 -6.74 7.52 -17.81
CA LEU A 64 -6.43 7.04 -19.15
C LEU A 64 -5.06 6.38 -19.20
N TYR A 65 -4.87 5.47 -20.14
CA TYR A 65 -3.55 4.96 -20.50
C TYR A 65 -2.96 5.78 -21.65
N ARG A 66 -1.68 6.14 -21.56
CA ARG A 66 -0.97 6.82 -22.65
C ARG A 66 -0.51 5.82 -23.71
N GLY A 67 -0.82 6.10 -24.98
CA GLY A 67 -0.31 5.35 -26.11
C GLY A 67 -1.07 4.05 -26.35
N SER A 68 -0.44 3.11 -27.04
CA SER A 68 -1.03 1.79 -27.29
C SER A 68 -0.85 0.93 -26.04
N PRO A 69 -1.93 0.30 -25.52
CA PRO A 69 -1.81 -0.65 -24.42
C PRO A 69 -0.74 -1.71 -24.71
N PRO A 70 0.18 -2.00 -23.77
CA PRO A 70 1.13 -3.07 -23.97
C PRO A 70 0.37 -4.40 -24.05
N ASN A 71 0.87 -5.33 -24.87
CA ASN A 71 0.40 -6.70 -24.79
C ASN A 71 0.90 -7.29 -23.47
N LEU A 72 0.05 -7.28 -22.44
CA LEU A 72 0.37 -7.91 -21.17
C LEU A 72 0.13 -9.41 -21.29
N PRO A 73 1.18 -10.25 -21.15
CA PRO A 73 0.96 -11.69 -21.10
C PRO A 73 0.08 -12.02 -19.90
N GLU A 74 -0.83 -12.97 -20.10
CA GLU A 74 -1.55 -13.58 -18.99
C GLU A 74 -0.57 -14.20 -18.00
N PHE A 75 -0.98 -14.33 -16.75
CA PHE A 75 -0.19 -15.07 -15.78
C PHE A 75 -0.34 -16.56 -16.08
N GLU A 76 0.79 -17.22 -16.33
CA GLU A 76 0.84 -18.67 -16.43
C GLU A 76 1.00 -19.25 -15.02
N PRO A 77 0.06 -20.09 -14.54
CA PRO A 77 0.27 -20.83 -13.30
C PRO A 77 1.51 -21.72 -13.40
N THR A 78 2.47 -21.51 -12.51
CA THR A 78 3.71 -22.31 -12.42
C THR A 78 3.63 -23.44 -11.42
N ALA A 79 2.59 -23.44 -10.59
CA ALA A 79 2.32 -24.43 -9.56
C ALA A 79 0.82 -24.81 -9.62
N ASP A 80 0.50 -26.02 -9.18
CA ASP A 80 -0.87 -26.53 -9.08
C ASP A 80 -1.70 -26.35 -10.36
N GLN A 81 -1.09 -26.52 -11.54
CA GLN A 81 -1.72 -26.26 -12.84
C GLN A 81 -3.02 -27.03 -13.06
N GLU A 82 -3.13 -28.26 -12.54
CA GLU A 82 -4.36 -29.05 -12.64
C GLU A 82 -5.54 -28.39 -11.89
N SER A 83 -5.26 -27.79 -10.73
CA SER A 83 -6.28 -27.14 -9.88
C SER A 83 -6.51 -25.69 -10.28
N CYS A 84 -5.43 -24.94 -10.54
CA CYS A 84 -5.50 -23.56 -10.98
C CYS A 84 -5.93 -23.44 -12.45
N GLY A 85 -5.86 -24.51 -13.24
CA GLY A 85 -6.20 -24.49 -14.65
C GLY A 85 -5.22 -23.67 -15.50
N GLY A 86 -5.74 -23.13 -16.60
CA GLY A 86 -4.95 -22.38 -17.58
C GLY A 86 -4.58 -20.97 -17.13
N ALA A 87 -4.17 -20.18 -18.12
CA ALA A 87 -3.72 -18.81 -17.95
C ALA A 87 -4.74 -17.93 -17.20
N LYS A 88 -4.22 -17.03 -16.35
CA LYS A 88 -4.99 -16.12 -15.51
C LYS A 88 -4.90 -14.71 -16.07
N LEU A 89 -6.03 -14.00 -16.05
CA LEU A 89 -6.08 -12.59 -16.46
C LEU A 89 -4.99 -11.81 -15.72
N ASN A 90 -4.24 -11.03 -16.48
CA ASN A 90 -3.28 -10.11 -15.91
C ASN A 90 -4.01 -8.92 -15.26
N GLN A 91 -4.19 -8.97 -13.93
CA GLN A 91 -4.87 -7.93 -13.17
C GLN A 91 -4.05 -6.64 -13.03
N ARG A 92 -2.85 -6.56 -13.62
CA ARG A 92 -1.99 -5.36 -13.54
C ARG A 92 -2.52 -4.19 -14.33
N LEU A 93 -3.11 -4.40 -15.51
CA LEU A 93 -3.65 -3.30 -16.30
C LEU A 93 -4.92 -3.75 -17.00
N LYS A 94 -6.04 -3.19 -16.56
CA LYS A 94 -7.36 -3.39 -17.16
C LYS A 94 -7.72 -2.14 -17.95
N ILE A 95 -7.60 -2.23 -19.28
CA ILE A 95 -7.94 -1.13 -20.18
C ILE A 95 -9.26 -1.44 -20.88
N GLY A 96 -10.24 -0.58 -20.65
CA GLY A 96 -11.51 -0.62 -21.36
C GLY A 96 -11.55 0.34 -22.56
N PRO A 97 -12.75 0.59 -23.10
CA PRO A 97 -12.94 1.43 -24.27
C PRO A 97 -12.33 2.83 -24.12
N GLY A 98 -11.76 3.35 -25.22
CA GLY A 98 -11.17 4.68 -25.26
C GLY A 98 -9.97 4.87 -24.32
N GLY A 99 -9.30 3.79 -23.92
CA GLY A 99 -8.08 3.83 -23.10
C GLY A 99 -8.33 4.03 -21.61
N GLY A 100 -9.57 3.82 -21.12
CA GLY A 100 -9.91 3.95 -19.71
C GLY A 100 -9.26 2.87 -18.84
N VAL A 101 -8.63 3.26 -17.73
CA VAL A 101 -7.95 2.34 -16.81
C VAL A 101 -8.84 2.05 -15.60
N ALA A 102 -9.24 0.79 -15.44
CA ALA A 102 -10.03 0.34 -14.30
C ALA A 102 -9.18 0.08 -13.06
N GLU A 103 -9.81 0.06 -11.89
CA GLU A 103 -9.20 -0.31 -10.61
C GLU A 103 -8.04 0.60 -10.14
N ALA A 104 -7.92 1.81 -10.70
CA ALA A 104 -7.10 2.86 -10.11
C ALA A 104 -7.83 3.49 -8.92
N ILE A 105 -7.11 3.80 -7.85
CA ILE A 105 -7.67 4.48 -6.69
C ILE A 105 -7.38 5.97 -6.82
N VAL A 106 -8.43 6.79 -6.83
CA VAL A 106 -8.34 8.25 -6.83
C VAL A 106 -8.84 8.77 -5.48
N TYR A 107 -8.06 9.61 -4.79
CA TYR A 107 -8.43 10.10 -3.46
C TYR A 107 -7.88 11.49 -3.17
N LEU A 108 -8.57 12.24 -2.31
CA LEU A 108 -8.08 13.53 -1.82
C LEU A 108 -7.04 13.32 -0.71
N GLU A 109 -6.04 14.20 -0.62
CA GLU A 109 -5.16 14.23 0.54
C GLU A 109 -5.64 15.23 1.59
N ASN A 110 -5.34 14.92 2.86
CA ASN A 110 -5.41 15.85 3.98
C ASN A 110 -6.76 16.56 4.11
N VAL A 111 -7.87 15.83 3.97
CA VAL A 111 -9.22 16.37 4.25
C VAL A 111 -9.49 16.27 5.75
N PRO A 112 -9.47 17.37 6.53
CA PRO A 112 -9.56 17.29 7.99
C PRO A 112 -10.99 17.11 8.51
N GLN A 113 -11.98 17.46 7.70
CA GLN A 113 -13.39 17.32 8.03
C GLN A 113 -14.25 17.13 6.77
N GLY A 114 -15.40 16.49 6.91
CA GLY A 114 -16.37 16.37 5.82
C GLY A 114 -17.45 15.33 6.10
N LYS A 115 -18.02 14.75 5.05
CA LYS A 115 -19.12 13.80 5.11
C LYS A 115 -18.80 12.58 5.99
N PRO A 116 -19.81 11.95 6.63
CA PRO A 116 -19.59 10.76 7.43
C PRO A 116 -18.88 9.65 6.64
N MET A 117 -18.08 8.83 7.33
CA MET A 117 -17.44 7.66 6.70
C MET A 117 -18.45 6.67 6.10
N GLY A 118 -19.69 6.68 6.60
CA GLY A 118 -20.81 5.96 6.01
C GLY A 118 -20.51 4.46 5.81
N GLU A 119 -20.77 3.99 4.60
CA GLU A 119 -20.60 2.59 4.17
C GLU A 119 -19.19 2.03 4.43
N LEU A 120 -18.14 2.87 4.40
CA LEU A 120 -16.77 2.43 4.72
C LEU A 120 -16.66 1.80 6.11
N ARG A 121 -17.43 2.29 7.08
CA ARG A 121 -17.46 1.71 8.44
C ARG A 121 -18.50 0.60 8.61
N GLY A 122 -19.51 0.56 7.74
CA GLY A 122 -20.63 -0.37 7.83
C GLY A 122 -20.32 -1.78 7.33
N GLY A 123 -19.29 -1.95 6.50
CA GLY A 123 -18.92 -3.24 5.92
C GLY A 123 -17.63 -3.81 6.47
N GLY A 124 -17.68 -5.03 7.02
CA GLY A 124 -16.51 -5.91 7.02
C GLY A 124 -16.15 -6.20 5.58
N THR A 125 -15.15 -5.51 5.04
CA THR A 125 -14.70 -5.74 3.68
C THR A 125 -13.88 -7.02 3.61
N SER A 126 -14.15 -7.89 2.65
CA SER A 126 -13.46 -9.16 2.50
C SER A 126 -12.65 -9.21 1.21
N ILE A 127 -11.55 -9.95 1.24
CA ILE A 127 -10.85 -10.47 0.07
C ILE A 127 -10.99 -11.99 0.09
N THR A 128 -11.29 -12.59 -1.05
CA THR A 128 -11.45 -14.03 -1.21
C THR A 128 -10.41 -14.56 -2.18
N GLN A 129 -9.80 -15.69 -1.86
CA GLN A 129 -8.95 -16.47 -2.74
C GLN A 129 -9.83 -17.47 -3.46
N VAL A 130 -10.03 -17.26 -4.76
CA VAL A 130 -10.89 -18.10 -5.59
C VAL A 130 -10.35 -18.15 -7.00
N GLY A 131 -10.33 -19.33 -7.59
CA GLY A 131 -9.75 -19.60 -8.91
C GLY A 131 -8.26 -19.24 -8.97
N CYS A 132 -7.50 -19.43 -7.89
CA CYS A 132 -6.12 -19.01 -7.74
C CYS A 132 -5.91 -17.53 -8.05
N THR A 133 -6.80 -16.68 -7.54
CA THR A 133 -6.73 -15.21 -7.59
C THR A 133 -7.27 -14.60 -6.30
N TYR A 134 -6.85 -13.38 -5.95
CA TYR A 134 -7.49 -12.61 -4.89
C TYR A 134 -8.59 -11.71 -5.48
N GLN A 135 -9.76 -11.70 -4.85
CA GLN A 135 -10.92 -10.91 -5.27
C GLN A 135 -11.59 -10.19 -4.09
N PRO A 136 -11.85 -8.86 -4.15
CA PRO A 136 -11.49 -7.96 -5.25
C PRO A 136 -9.98 -7.74 -5.33
N HIS A 137 -9.50 -7.27 -6.49
CA HIS A 137 -8.08 -6.95 -6.69
C HIS A 137 -7.66 -5.68 -5.93
N VAL A 138 -8.57 -4.72 -5.80
CA VAL A 138 -8.36 -3.47 -5.07
C VAL A 138 -9.50 -3.25 -4.09
N LEU A 139 -9.14 -2.86 -2.87
CA LEU A 139 -10.08 -2.62 -1.78
C LEU A 139 -9.68 -1.35 -1.02
N VAL A 140 -10.67 -0.55 -0.62
CA VAL A 140 -10.46 0.65 0.22
C VAL A 140 -11.22 0.47 1.52
N VAL A 141 -10.55 0.73 2.64
CA VAL A 141 -11.09 0.50 3.99
C VAL A 141 -10.73 1.65 4.92
N PRO A 142 -11.54 1.95 5.95
CA PRO A 142 -11.13 2.92 6.96
C PRO A 142 -9.94 2.38 7.76
N VAL A 143 -9.07 3.29 8.21
CA VAL A 143 -8.07 2.95 9.22
C VAL A 143 -8.75 2.34 10.45
N GLY A 144 -8.22 1.23 10.94
CA GLY A 144 -8.77 0.41 12.02
C GLY A 144 -9.65 -0.75 11.54
N ALA A 145 -10.04 -0.78 10.26
CA ALA A 145 -10.87 -1.87 9.71
C ALA A 145 -10.21 -3.25 9.88
N ALA A 146 -11.06 -4.23 10.14
CA ALA A 146 -10.74 -5.65 10.05
C ALA A 146 -11.21 -6.18 8.70
N VAL A 147 -10.26 -6.62 7.87
CA VAL A 147 -10.48 -7.20 6.55
C VAL A 147 -10.42 -8.71 6.68
N ALA A 148 -11.49 -9.40 6.32
CA ALA A 148 -11.51 -10.86 6.26
C ALA A 148 -10.83 -11.32 4.96
N VAL A 149 -9.80 -12.17 5.06
CA VAL A 149 -9.14 -12.78 3.90
C VAL A 149 -9.43 -14.28 3.91
N ARG A 150 -10.31 -14.74 3.02
CA ARG A 150 -10.84 -16.12 3.01
C ARG A 150 -10.26 -16.93 1.85
N ASN A 151 -9.89 -18.19 2.08
CA ASN A 151 -9.60 -19.15 1.02
C ASN A 151 -10.87 -19.94 0.65
N ASP A 152 -11.30 -19.88 -0.61
CA ASP A 152 -12.40 -20.68 -1.15
C ASP A 152 -11.92 -21.81 -2.07
N ASP A 153 -10.65 -21.77 -2.48
CA ASP A 153 -10.05 -22.79 -3.32
C ASP A 153 -9.76 -24.06 -2.51
N GLU A 154 -9.95 -25.22 -3.15
CA GLU A 154 -9.61 -26.55 -2.62
C GLU A 154 -8.10 -26.85 -2.75
N LEU A 155 -7.25 -25.84 -2.55
CA LEU A 155 -5.80 -25.99 -2.49
C LEU A 155 -5.18 -25.02 -1.46
N PRO A 156 -3.96 -25.31 -0.98
CA PRO A 156 -3.29 -24.43 -0.03
C PRO A 156 -2.93 -23.09 -0.65
N HIS A 157 -3.22 -22.01 0.07
CA HIS A 157 -2.77 -20.66 -0.24
C HIS A 157 -2.06 -20.06 0.97
N ASN A 158 -1.50 -18.86 0.86
CA ASN A 158 -1.14 -18.06 2.03
C ASN A 158 -1.41 -16.57 1.82
N VAL A 159 -1.70 -15.88 2.92
CA VAL A 159 -1.90 -14.44 2.98
C VAL A 159 -0.61 -13.81 3.49
N ARG A 160 0.25 -13.36 2.57
CA ARG A 160 1.36 -12.44 2.88
C ARG A 160 0.86 -11.02 2.66
N ALA A 161 0.93 -10.20 3.70
CA ALA A 161 0.52 -8.80 3.64
C ALA A 161 1.65 -7.88 4.11
N GLU A 162 2.04 -6.92 3.28
CA GLU A 162 3.16 -6.00 3.52
C GLU A 162 2.74 -4.56 3.24
N ARG A 163 3.24 -3.61 4.05
CA ARG A 163 3.03 -2.18 3.82
C ARG A 163 4.03 -1.65 2.79
N ASP A 164 3.51 -1.04 1.72
CA ASP A 164 4.25 -0.68 0.51
C ASP A 164 5.44 0.27 0.75
N ALA A 165 5.29 1.26 1.63
CA ALA A 165 6.33 2.28 1.83
C ALA A 165 7.67 1.71 2.36
N ASN A 166 7.62 0.65 3.20
CA ASN A 166 8.79 0.15 3.93
C ASN A 166 8.93 -1.38 3.91
N GLY A 167 8.04 -2.12 3.22
CA GLY A 167 8.00 -3.59 3.23
C GLY A 167 7.65 -4.19 4.60
N ALA A 168 7.04 -3.39 5.50
CA ALA A 168 6.77 -3.83 6.86
C ALA A 168 5.67 -4.91 6.85
N MET A 169 6.01 -6.10 7.35
CA MET A 169 5.11 -7.24 7.42
C MET A 169 3.90 -6.93 8.32
N VAL A 170 2.70 -7.09 7.77
CA VAL A 170 1.42 -6.99 8.49
C VAL A 170 0.94 -8.38 8.91
N LEU A 171 1.03 -9.35 8.00
CA LEU A 171 0.55 -10.71 8.21
C LEU A 171 1.30 -11.67 7.29
N ASN A 172 1.64 -12.86 7.77
CA ASN A 172 2.02 -13.99 6.91
C ASN A 172 1.42 -15.27 7.49
N ARG A 173 0.40 -15.82 6.82
CA ARG A 173 -0.38 -16.97 7.29
C ARG A 173 -0.72 -17.92 6.16
N THR A 174 -0.40 -19.19 6.34
CA THR A 174 -0.84 -20.28 5.46
C THR A 174 -2.32 -20.58 5.70
N GLN A 175 -3.07 -20.72 4.61
CA GLN A 175 -4.46 -21.17 4.57
C GLN A 175 -4.51 -22.54 3.88
N PRO A 176 -4.42 -23.65 4.62
CA PRO A 176 -4.11 -24.97 4.07
C PRO A 176 -5.25 -25.62 3.25
N ARG A 177 -6.46 -25.09 3.32
CA ARG A 177 -7.66 -25.63 2.66
C ARG A 177 -8.74 -24.56 2.52
N SER A 178 -9.79 -24.89 1.77
CA SER A 178 -10.99 -24.06 1.64
C SER A 178 -11.67 -23.79 3.00
N GLY A 179 -12.34 -22.64 3.11
CA GLY A 179 -13.07 -22.15 4.27
C GLY A 179 -12.21 -21.46 5.34
N VAL A 180 -10.88 -21.50 5.25
CA VAL A 180 -9.99 -20.80 6.20
C VAL A 180 -10.09 -19.29 5.99
N THR A 181 -10.25 -18.53 7.07
CA THR A 181 -10.31 -17.06 7.06
C THR A 181 -9.32 -16.47 8.05
N ASP A 182 -8.46 -15.57 7.58
CA ASP A 182 -7.61 -14.73 8.40
C ASP A 182 -8.18 -13.32 8.51
N THR A 183 -7.82 -12.59 9.58
CA THR A 183 -8.19 -11.18 9.75
C THR A 183 -6.96 -10.29 9.60
N LEU A 184 -6.96 -9.42 8.58
CA LEU A 184 -5.96 -8.38 8.35
C LEU A 184 -6.48 -7.05 8.89
N ARG A 185 -5.69 -6.33 9.70
CA ARG A 185 -6.09 -5.02 10.25
C ARG A 185 -5.37 -3.86 9.56
N ALA A 186 -6.13 -2.91 9.02
CA ALA A 186 -5.60 -1.69 8.42
C ALA A 186 -5.25 -0.64 9.50
N GLN A 187 -4.22 -0.90 10.31
CA GLN A 187 -3.93 -0.12 11.53
C GLN A 187 -3.51 1.34 11.31
N ALA A 188 -3.00 1.67 10.13
CA ALA A 188 -2.51 2.99 9.77
C ALA A 188 -2.83 3.28 8.28
N PRO A 189 -2.90 4.56 7.88
CA PRO A 189 -3.16 4.95 6.51
C PRO A 189 -2.14 4.36 5.53
N GLY A 190 -2.54 4.28 4.27
CA GLY A 190 -1.67 3.85 3.17
C GLY A 190 -1.92 2.42 2.70
N LEU A 191 -1.10 2.00 1.75
CA LEU A 191 -1.29 0.77 0.99
C LEU A 191 -0.75 -0.45 1.74
N ILE A 192 -1.50 -1.54 1.65
CA ILE A 192 -1.11 -2.89 2.05
C ILE A 192 -1.23 -3.79 0.82
N ALA A 193 -0.11 -4.31 0.35
CA ALA A 193 -0.09 -5.33 -0.70
C ALA A 193 -0.36 -6.70 -0.06
N VAL A 194 -1.23 -7.50 -0.67
CA VAL A 194 -1.57 -8.87 -0.28
C VAL A 194 -1.14 -9.80 -1.40
N THR A 195 -0.31 -10.80 -1.11
CA THR A 195 0.24 -11.74 -2.09
C THR A 195 0.20 -13.18 -1.58
N CYS A 196 0.34 -14.14 -2.50
CA CYS A 196 0.55 -15.57 -2.19
C CYS A 196 1.98 -15.96 -2.56
N ASP A 197 2.69 -16.58 -1.61
CA ASP A 197 4.01 -17.17 -1.79
C ASP A 197 3.95 -18.48 -2.60
N TYR A 198 2.84 -19.22 -2.51
CA TYR A 198 2.66 -20.46 -3.28
C TYR A 198 2.32 -20.18 -4.75
N HIS A 199 1.61 -19.08 -5.01
CA HIS A 199 1.12 -18.70 -6.33
C HIS A 199 1.53 -17.25 -6.63
N PRO A 200 2.75 -17.00 -7.14
CA PRO A 200 3.33 -15.66 -7.25
C PRO A 200 2.60 -14.67 -8.17
N TRP A 201 1.59 -15.13 -8.91
CA TRP A 201 0.71 -14.29 -9.71
C TRP A 201 -0.44 -13.67 -8.89
N MET A 202 -0.77 -14.25 -7.73
CA MET A 202 -1.87 -13.78 -6.90
C MET A 202 -1.47 -12.52 -6.15
N SER A 203 -2.24 -11.45 -6.39
CA SER A 203 -2.10 -10.20 -5.66
C SER A 203 -3.44 -9.49 -5.49
N ALA A 204 -3.55 -8.74 -4.39
CA ALA A 204 -4.57 -7.73 -4.17
C ALA A 204 -3.99 -6.59 -3.34
N TYR A 205 -4.71 -5.46 -3.28
CA TYR A 205 -4.24 -4.24 -2.66
C TYR A 205 -5.32 -3.61 -1.80
N ILE A 206 -4.96 -3.24 -0.57
CA ILE A 206 -5.85 -2.58 0.38
C ILE A 206 -5.31 -1.18 0.65
N LEU A 207 -6.11 -0.14 0.42
CA LEU A 207 -5.79 1.22 0.85
C LEU A 207 -6.54 1.56 2.13
N GLY A 208 -5.80 1.78 3.22
CA GLY A 208 -6.32 2.33 4.46
C GLY A 208 -6.49 3.85 4.35
N VAL A 209 -7.72 4.35 4.48
CA VAL A 209 -8.05 5.79 4.38
C VAL A 209 -8.55 6.36 5.70
N GLN A 210 -8.29 7.64 5.93
CA GLN A 210 -8.75 8.37 7.14
C GLN A 210 -10.07 9.11 6.92
N HIS A 211 -10.52 9.25 5.67
CA HIS A 211 -11.71 9.99 5.28
C HIS A 211 -12.36 9.33 4.04
N PRO A 212 -13.64 9.61 3.72
CA PRO A 212 -14.38 8.89 2.68
C PRO A 212 -14.23 9.49 1.28
N TYR A 213 -13.28 10.40 1.08
CA TYR A 213 -13.07 11.09 -0.19
C TYR A 213 -12.14 10.32 -1.12
N TYR A 214 -12.67 9.25 -1.69
CA TYR A 214 -12.00 8.41 -2.69
C TYR A 214 -12.99 7.88 -3.72
N ALA A 215 -12.46 7.32 -4.80
CA ALA A 215 -13.17 6.51 -5.78
C ALA A 215 -12.22 5.44 -6.35
N ILE A 216 -12.77 4.31 -6.75
CA ILE A 216 -12.08 3.30 -7.57
C ILE A 216 -12.62 3.46 -8.99
N THR A 217 -11.76 3.52 -9.99
CA THR A 217 -12.20 3.72 -11.37
C THR A 217 -12.93 2.51 -11.93
N ASP A 218 -13.97 2.79 -12.72
CA ASP A 218 -14.73 1.77 -13.45
C ASP A 218 -13.99 1.27 -14.71
N SER A 219 -14.62 0.38 -15.48
CA SER A 219 -14.07 -0.15 -16.73
C SER A 219 -13.77 0.91 -17.80
N ASN A 220 -14.39 2.09 -17.73
CA ASN A 220 -14.16 3.21 -18.65
C ASN A 220 -13.10 4.20 -18.09
N GLY A 221 -12.51 3.86 -16.95
CA GLY A 221 -11.59 4.70 -16.19
C GLY A 221 -12.26 5.86 -15.46
N ALA A 222 -13.59 5.90 -15.38
CA ALA A 222 -14.32 7.01 -14.79
C ALA A 222 -14.31 6.94 -13.26
N PHE A 223 -14.26 8.10 -12.61
CA PHE A 223 -14.40 8.24 -11.16
C PHE A 223 -15.22 9.49 -10.80
N SER A 224 -15.85 9.46 -9.63
CA SER A 224 -16.55 10.62 -9.05
C SER A 224 -16.48 10.58 -7.52
N ILE A 225 -16.12 11.71 -6.92
CA ILE A 225 -16.05 11.92 -5.47
C ILE A 225 -17.02 13.06 -5.14
N ALA A 226 -18.16 12.73 -4.55
CA ALA A 226 -19.20 13.70 -4.19
C ALA A 226 -19.05 14.26 -2.76
N ASP A 227 -19.79 15.33 -2.50
CA ASP A 227 -19.88 16.03 -1.20
C ASP A 227 -18.52 16.45 -0.65
N VAL A 228 -17.64 16.90 -1.55
CA VAL A 228 -16.32 17.42 -1.20
C VAL A 228 -16.52 18.84 -0.65
N PRO A 229 -16.00 19.16 0.56
CA PRO A 229 -16.10 20.51 1.08
C PRO A 229 -15.41 21.50 0.14
N PRO A 230 -15.90 22.73 0.00
CA PRO A 230 -15.24 23.71 -0.85
C PRO A 230 -13.81 23.98 -0.37
N GLY A 231 -12.86 24.04 -1.32
CA GLY A 231 -11.45 24.18 -0.99
C GLY A 231 -10.53 23.76 -2.14
N THR A 232 -9.22 23.84 -1.90
CA THR A 232 -8.22 23.36 -2.86
C THR A 232 -7.44 22.19 -2.28
N TYR A 233 -7.50 21.05 -2.96
CA TYR A 233 -6.97 19.78 -2.51
C TYR A 233 -5.85 19.30 -3.43
N THR A 234 -5.01 18.39 -2.89
CA THR A 234 -4.23 17.49 -3.73
C THR A 234 -5.10 16.27 -4.01
N LEU A 235 -5.36 16.02 -5.29
CA LEU A 235 -5.98 14.78 -5.77
C LEU A 235 -4.86 13.82 -6.13
N ARG A 236 -4.85 12.64 -5.52
CA ARG A 236 -3.91 11.56 -5.80
C ARG A 236 -4.55 10.46 -6.61
N LEU A 237 -3.73 9.83 -7.44
CA LEU A 237 -4.00 8.58 -8.09
C LEU A 237 -2.95 7.55 -7.66
N TRP A 238 -3.40 6.35 -7.35
CA TRP A 238 -2.57 5.16 -7.21
C TRP A 238 -3.07 4.07 -8.17
N HIS A 239 -2.13 3.36 -8.80
CA HIS A 239 -2.38 2.15 -9.60
C HIS A 239 -1.22 1.17 -9.37
N ASN A 240 -1.48 -0.14 -9.33
CA ASN A 240 -0.54 -1.22 -8.97
C ASN A 240 0.69 -1.39 -9.90
N GLY A 241 0.85 -0.54 -10.90
CA GLY A 241 1.86 -0.66 -11.95
C GLY A 241 1.34 -1.46 -13.15
N VAL A 242 2.09 -1.47 -14.25
CA VAL A 242 1.65 -2.04 -15.52
C VAL A 242 2.44 -3.28 -15.87
N MET A 243 3.77 -3.22 -15.73
CA MET A 243 4.64 -4.25 -16.25
C MET A 243 4.82 -5.42 -15.31
N GLN A 244 4.82 -6.60 -15.91
CA GLN A 244 5.21 -7.85 -15.32
C GLN A 244 6.31 -8.46 -16.16
N ARG A 245 7.42 -8.84 -15.51
CA ARG A 245 8.54 -9.51 -16.15
C ARG A 245 8.71 -10.89 -15.54
N PRO A 246 8.57 -11.99 -16.32
CA PRO A 246 8.88 -13.33 -15.88
C PRO A 246 10.28 -13.39 -15.24
N LYS A 247 10.39 -13.91 -14.02
CA LYS A 247 11.65 -14.23 -13.38
C LYS A 247 11.95 -15.70 -13.66
N ARG A 248 13.04 -15.97 -14.36
CA ARG A 248 13.49 -17.33 -14.67
C ARG A 248 14.73 -17.70 -13.86
N ASP A 249 14.87 -18.97 -13.51
CA ASP A 249 16.09 -19.52 -12.92
C ASP A 249 17.18 -19.76 -13.98
N THR A 250 18.31 -20.35 -13.57
CA THR A 250 19.44 -20.67 -14.45
C THR A 250 19.11 -21.70 -15.53
N GLU A 251 18.04 -22.47 -15.34
CA GLU A 251 17.55 -23.49 -16.28
C GLU A 251 16.44 -22.95 -17.19
N GLY A 252 16.07 -21.66 -17.05
CA GLY A 252 15.01 -21.02 -17.83
C GLY A 252 13.60 -21.30 -17.33
N ARG A 253 13.43 -22.00 -16.19
CA ARG A 253 12.11 -22.26 -15.60
C ARG A 253 11.56 -20.99 -14.98
N LEU A 254 10.25 -20.78 -15.11
CA LEU A 254 9.57 -19.65 -14.49
C LEU A 254 9.50 -19.86 -12.98
N VAL A 255 10.11 -18.96 -12.21
CA VAL A 255 10.20 -19.02 -10.74
C VAL A 255 9.50 -17.85 -10.05
N GLY A 256 8.72 -17.08 -10.80
CA GLY A 256 7.93 -15.96 -10.31
C GLY A 256 7.95 -14.78 -11.27
N TYR A 257 7.58 -13.61 -10.78
CA TYR A 257 7.48 -12.39 -11.57
C TYR A 257 8.15 -11.22 -10.86
N ARG A 258 8.68 -10.28 -11.65
CA ARG A 258 9.09 -8.95 -11.20
C ARG A 258 8.05 -7.95 -11.69
N TYR A 259 7.64 -7.08 -10.79
CA TYR A 259 6.64 -6.05 -11.04
C TYR A 259 7.31 -4.67 -11.04
N ASP A 260 6.82 -3.76 -11.86
CA ASP A 260 7.15 -2.35 -11.71
C ASP A 260 6.54 -1.79 -10.41
N LYS A 261 7.09 -0.66 -9.95
CA LYS A 261 6.53 0.05 -8.81
C LYS A 261 5.12 0.55 -9.16
N PRO A 262 4.24 0.71 -8.15
CA PRO A 262 2.98 1.38 -8.36
C PRO A 262 3.16 2.75 -9.03
N THR A 263 2.21 3.10 -9.90
CA THR A 263 2.15 4.44 -10.47
C THR A 263 1.39 5.34 -9.52
N GLU A 264 2.08 6.37 -9.01
CA GLU A 264 1.49 7.41 -8.17
C GLU A 264 1.55 8.76 -8.91
N LEU A 265 0.39 9.38 -9.10
CA LEU A 265 0.27 10.71 -9.71
C LEU A 265 -0.48 11.63 -8.77
N GLN A 266 -0.25 12.94 -8.89
CA GLN A 266 -0.98 13.94 -8.13
C GLN A 266 -1.24 15.20 -8.95
N GLN A 267 -2.35 15.86 -8.68
CA GLN A 267 -2.67 17.17 -9.24
C GLN A 267 -3.44 18.02 -8.23
N ARG A 268 -3.43 19.34 -8.41
CA ARG A 268 -4.22 20.27 -7.61
C ARG A 268 -5.62 20.37 -8.20
N VAL A 269 -6.64 20.32 -7.35
CA VAL A 269 -8.04 20.52 -7.74
C VAL A 269 -8.70 21.55 -6.83
N ALA A 270 -9.43 22.50 -7.41
CA ALA A 270 -10.24 23.47 -6.70
C ALA A 270 -11.71 23.05 -6.78
N VAL A 271 -12.36 22.89 -5.63
CA VAL A 271 -13.77 22.57 -5.51
C VAL A 271 -14.49 23.83 -5.04
N GLU A 272 -15.27 24.43 -5.93
CA GLU A 272 -16.13 25.56 -5.59
C GLU A 272 -17.45 25.09 -4.96
N PRO A 273 -18.13 25.94 -4.16
CA PRO A 273 -19.40 25.58 -3.53
C PRO A 273 -20.45 25.09 -4.53
N GLY A 274 -20.90 23.85 -4.36
CA GLY A 274 -21.90 23.20 -5.21
C GLY A 274 -21.49 23.00 -6.67
N LYS A 275 -20.20 23.08 -7.00
CA LYS A 275 -19.69 22.90 -8.36
C LYS A 275 -18.92 21.59 -8.53
N ASN A 276 -18.88 21.14 -9.79
CA ASN A 276 -18.08 19.99 -10.20
C ASN A 276 -16.70 20.49 -10.65
N ALA A 277 -15.66 19.90 -10.09
CA ALA A 277 -14.30 20.03 -10.58
C ALA A 277 -13.95 18.80 -11.43
N GLU A 278 -13.33 19.03 -12.58
CA GLU A 278 -12.87 17.96 -13.47
C GLU A 278 -11.38 17.69 -13.27
N ALA A 279 -11.00 16.41 -13.27
CA ALA A 279 -9.61 15.99 -13.20
C ALA A 279 -9.38 14.74 -14.05
N THR A 280 -8.39 14.79 -14.93
CA THR A 280 -7.96 13.61 -15.71
C THR A 280 -6.56 13.23 -15.32
N PHE A 281 -6.32 11.94 -15.13
CA PHE A 281 -4.99 11.37 -15.00
C PHE A 281 -4.64 10.55 -16.24
N THR A 282 -3.36 10.48 -16.55
CA THR A 282 -2.86 9.62 -17.63
C THR A 282 -1.70 8.80 -17.11
N LEU A 283 -1.86 7.48 -17.04
CA LEU A 283 -0.77 6.58 -16.74
C LEU A 283 0.30 6.69 -17.84
N PRO A 284 1.59 6.74 -17.47
CA PRO A 284 2.65 6.80 -18.46
C PRO A 284 2.70 5.51 -19.29
N GLU A 285 3.12 5.64 -20.53
CA GLU A 285 3.47 4.49 -21.35
C GLU A 285 4.66 3.79 -20.71
N VAL A 286 4.59 2.46 -20.57
CA VAL A 286 5.71 1.69 -20.03
C VAL A 286 6.48 1.09 -21.19
N LYS A 287 7.75 1.49 -21.31
CA LYS A 287 8.63 0.97 -22.35
C LYS A 287 9.00 -0.49 -22.04
N PRO A 288 9.01 -1.39 -23.04
CA PRO A 288 9.41 -2.79 -22.89
C PRO A 288 10.78 -2.98 -22.22
#